data_AF-A0A7C5Y0N4-F1
#
_entry.id   AF-A0A7C5Y0N4-F1
#
_cell.length_a   1.000
_cell.length_b   1.000
_cell.length_c   1.000
_cell.angle_alpha   90.00
_cell.angle_beta   90.00
_cell.angle_gamma   90.00
#
_symmetry.space_group_name_H-M   'P 1'
#
loop_
_entity.id
_entity.type
_entity.pdbx_description
1 polymer ?
#
loop_
_entity_poly.entity_id
_entity_poly.type
_entity_poly.pdbx_seq_one_letter_code
_entity_poly.pdbx_strand_id
1 'polypeptide(L)'
;MSSVEALRFTAREICSKYGALCYADTDPDDLVLFGLTWVENFYYVDPVECAQDLKCVETIFEMHSTVFKLAREGAYIVNNDKELLENAVKRLLELSRIFSTSSTQN
;
A
#
# COMPACT_ATOMS: atom_id res chain seq x y z
N MET A 1 -11.84 -3.12 15.73
CA MET A 1 -10.55 -3.70 15.31
C MET A 1 -10.83 -4.57 14.11
N SER A 2 -10.27 -4.26 12.93
CA SER A 2 -10.43 -5.14 11.76
C SER A 2 -9.49 -6.33 11.93
N SER A 3 -10.01 -7.55 11.79
CA SER A 3 -9.14 -8.73 11.73
C SER A 3 -8.29 -8.70 10.47
N VAL A 4 -7.13 -9.38 10.47
CA VAL A 4 -6.31 -9.53 9.25
C VAL A 4 -7.13 -10.17 8.12
N GLU A 5 -8.11 -11.00 8.45
CA GLU A 5 -9.07 -11.56 7.48
C GLU A 5 -9.92 -10.48 6.80
N ALA A 6 -10.45 -9.51 7.56
CA ALA A 6 -11.23 -8.39 6.99
C ALA A 6 -10.37 -7.49 6.09
N LEU A 7 -9.11 -7.29 6.47
CA LEU A 7 -8.11 -6.60 5.68
C LEU A 7 -7.81 -7.35 4.37
N ARG A 8 -7.62 -8.67 4.42
CA ARG A 8 -7.45 -9.52 3.22
C ARG A 8 -8.64 -9.42 2.28
N PHE A 9 -9.86 -9.50 2.81
CA PHE A 9 -11.07 -9.40 2.00
C PHE A 9 -11.13 -8.07 1.25
N THR A 10 -10.89 -6.97 1.96
CA THR A 10 -10.93 -5.61 1.37
C THR A 10 -9.83 -5.44 0.33
N ALA A 11 -8.60 -5.87 0.63
CA ALA A 11 -7.48 -5.81 -0.30
C ALA A 11 -7.81 -6.57 -1.60
N ARG A 12 -8.34 -7.80 -1.51
CA ARG A 12 -8.70 -8.60 -2.68
C ARG A 12 -9.74 -7.92 -3.55
N GLU A 13 -10.80 -7.40 -2.95
CA GLU A 13 -11.86 -6.73 -3.70
C GLU A 13 -11.29 -5.59 -4.54
N ILE A 14 -10.43 -4.76 -3.94
CA ILE A 14 -9.80 -3.62 -4.61
C ILE A 14 -8.81 -4.10 -5.67
N CYS A 15 -7.86 -4.99 -5.33
CA CYS A 15 -6.88 -5.46 -6.29
C CYS A 15 -7.53 -6.11 -7.52
N SER A 16 -8.53 -6.98 -7.32
CA SER A 16 -9.23 -7.65 -8.41
C SER A 16 -9.93 -6.65 -9.32
N LYS A 17 -10.50 -5.57 -8.78
CA LYS A 17 -11.11 -4.49 -9.55
C LYS A 17 -10.12 -3.78 -10.48
N TYR A 18 -8.85 -3.67 -10.09
CA TYR A 18 -7.81 -2.98 -10.86
C TYR A 18 -6.81 -3.88 -11.59
N GLY A 19 -6.99 -5.21 -11.52
CA GLY A 19 -6.03 -6.17 -12.07
C GLY A 19 -4.65 -6.09 -11.40
N ALA A 20 -4.60 -5.66 -10.13
CA ALA A 20 -3.37 -5.61 -9.36
C ALA A 20 -3.05 -6.98 -8.74
N LEU A 21 -1.76 -7.27 -8.59
CA LEU A 21 -1.31 -8.43 -7.83
C LEU A 21 -1.68 -8.23 -6.36
N CYS A 22 -2.35 -9.22 -5.80
CA CYS A 22 -2.83 -9.20 -4.43
C CYS A 22 -2.29 -10.41 -3.67
N TYR A 23 -2.59 -10.47 -2.36
CA TYR A 23 -2.18 -11.57 -1.50
C TYR A 23 -2.93 -12.87 -1.83
N ALA A 24 -2.21 -13.99 -1.77
CA ALA A 24 -2.80 -15.33 -1.76
C ALA A 24 -3.47 -15.61 -0.41
N ASP A 25 -4.39 -16.60 -0.38
CA ASP A 25 -4.97 -17.13 0.87
C ASP A 25 -3.91 -17.66 1.83
N THR A 26 -2.83 -18.21 1.28
CA THR A 26 -1.74 -18.84 2.04
C THR A 26 -0.65 -17.87 2.46
N ASP A 27 -0.70 -16.60 2.02
CA ASP A 27 0.33 -15.64 2.38
C ASP A 27 0.34 -15.39 3.88
N PRO A 28 1.50 -15.17 4.53
CA PRO A 28 1.56 -14.87 5.96
C PRO A 28 0.85 -13.54 6.30
N ASP A 29 0.25 -13.45 7.49
CA ASP A 29 -0.40 -12.22 7.97
C ASP A 29 0.56 -11.03 8.01
N ASP A 30 1.83 -11.28 8.35
CA ASP A 30 2.89 -10.26 8.32
C ASP A 30 3.08 -9.66 6.92
N LEU A 31 2.95 -10.45 5.86
CA LEU A 31 3.07 -9.95 4.48
C LEU A 31 1.86 -9.09 4.10
N VAL A 32 0.67 -9.47 4.56
CA VAL A 32 -0.56 -8.69 4.34
C VAL A 32 -0.49 -7.36 5.08
N LEU A 33 -0.05 -7.38 6.35
CA LEU A 33 0.16 -6.17 7.14
C LEU A 33 1.23 -5.28 6.51
N PHE A 34 2.33 -5.86 6.02
CA PHE A 34 3.39 -5.11 5.37
C PHE A 34 2.86 -4.32 4.17
N GLY A 35 2.15 -4.97 3.26
CA GLY A 35 1.66 -4.28 2.06
C GLY A 35 0.49 -3.34 2.35
N LEU A 36 -0.38 -3.63 3.33
CA LEU A 36 -1.46 -2.70 3.68
C LEU A 36 -0.96 -1.44 4.38
N THR A 37 -0.03 -1.59 5.33
CA THR A 37 0.63 -0.43 5.94
C THR A 37 1.44 0.35 4.91
N TRP A 38 1.98 -0.30 3.88
CA TRP A 38 2.59 0.40 2.75
C TRP A 38 1.57 1.28 2.01
N VAL A 39 0.43 0.72 1.61
CA VAL A 39 -0.61 1.47 0.89
C VAL A 39 -1.20 2.60 1.74
N GLU A 40 -1.35 2.39 3.05
CA GLU A 40 -1.87 3.38 4.00
C GLU A 40 -1.05 4.68 4.04
N ASN A 41 0.26 4.61 3.79
CA ASN A 41 1.11 5.80 3.68
C ASN A 41 0.69 6.77 2.56
N PHE A 42 -0.07 6.28 1.58
CA PHE A 42 -0.49 7.05 0.40
C PHE A 42 -1.95 7.51 0.46
N TYR A 43 -2.61 7.43 1.62
CA TYR A 43 -3.98 7.94 1.78
C TYR A 43 -4.05 9.45 1.51
N TYR A 44 -3.02 10.18 1.92
CA TYR A 44 -2.95 11.64 1.81
C TYR A 44 -1.69 12.13 1.12
N VAL A 45 -0.85 11.21 0.64
CA VAL A 45 0.37 11.50 -0.12
C VAL A 45 0.14 11.02 -1.54
N ASP A 46 0.40 11.88 -2.53
CA ASP A 46 0.41 11.45 -3.93
C ASP A 46 1.73 10.74 -4.25
N PRO A 47 1.72 9.43 -4.57
CA PRO A 47 2.93 8.69 -4.88
C PRO A 47 3.64 9.20 -6.15
N VAL A 48 2.91 9.77 -7.12
CA VAL A 48 3.51 10.28 -8.36
C VAL A 48 4.33 11.53 -8.09
N GLU A 49 3.78 12.47 -7.32
CA GLU A 49 4.51 13.67 -6.89
C GLU A 49 5.65 13.29 -5.94
N CYS A 50 5.38 12.41 -4.97
CA CYS A 50 6.37 11.98 -3.99
C CYS A 50 7.59 11.30 -4.62
N ALA A 51 7.40 10.50 -5.68
CA ALA A 51 8.49 9.83 -6.37
C ALA A 51 9.51 10.78 -7.04
N GLN A 52 9.15 12.06 -7.22
CA GLN A 52 10.05 13.09 -7.75
C GLN A 52 10.80 13.85 -6.65
N ASP A 53 10.45 13.64 -5.38
CA ASP A 53 11.07 14.27 -4.22
C ASP A 53 11.74 13.20 -3.34
N LEU A 54 13.07 13.17 -3.36
CA LEU A 54 13.86 12.21 -2.56
C LEU A 54 13.52 12.30 -1.07
N LYS A 55 13.26 13.51 -0.54
CA LYS A 55 12.92 13.67 0.88
C LYS A 55 11.56 13.08 1.21
N CYS A 56 10.61 13.20 0.28
CA CYS A 56 9.30 12.56 0.42
C CYS A 56 9.45 11.03 0.46
N VAL A 57 10.18 10.45 -0.49
CA VAL A 57 10.43 9.00 -0.54
C VAL A 57 11.08 8.48 0.74
N GLU A 58 12.14 9.14 1.22
CA GLU A 58 12.79 8.80 2.50
C GLU A 58 11.79 8.78 3.66
N THR A 59 10.96 9.82 3.74
CA THR A 59 9.96 9.99 4.81
C THR A 59 8.92 8.86 4.76
N ILE A 60 8.46 8.47 3.58
CA ILE A 60 7.54 7.34 3.41
C ILE A 60 8.16 6.03 3.91
N PHE A 61 9.43 5.77 3.61
CA PHE A 61 10.10 4.56 4.11
C PHE A 61 10.23 4.54 5.64
N GLU A 62 10.56 5.68 6.25
CA GLU A 62 10.64 5.82 7.72
C GLU A 62 9.27 5.62 8.38
N MET A 63 8.24 6.25 7.82
CA MET A 63 6.86 6.12 8.29
C MET A 63 6.37 4.68 8.15
N HIS A 64 6.56 4.06 6.98
CA HIS A 64 6.18 2.67 6.74
C HIS A 64 6.87 1.72 7.71
N SER A 65 8.18 1.85 7.90
CA SER A 65 8.93 1.01 8.84
C SER A 65 8.39 1.10 10.27
N THR A 66 8.04 2.32 10.69
CA THR A 66 7.49 2.58 12.02
C THR A 66 6.08 2.00 12.17
N VAL A 67 5.19 2.30 11.22
CA VAL A 67 3.80 1.84 11.24
C VAL A 67 3.73 0.32 11.16
N PHE A 68 4.52 -0.30 10.28
CA PHE A 68 4.58 -1.75 10.15
C PHE A 68 5.06 -2.42 11.44
N LYS A 69 6.12 -1.90 12.07
CA LYS A 69 6.58 -2.41 13.37
C LYS A 69 5.48 -2.36 14.42
N LEU A 70 4.81 -1.21 14.56
CA LEU A 70 3.73 -1.05 15.52
C LEU A 70 2.53 -1.96 15.21
N ALA A 71 2.21 -2.17 13.94
CA ALA A 71 1.12 -3.06 13.52
C ALA A 71 1.43 -4.53 13.88
N ARG A 72 2.66 -5.00 13.68
CA ARG A 72 3.09 -6.34 14.10
C ARG A 72 3.07 -6.53 15.61
N GLU A 73 3.40 -5.49 16.36
CA GLU A 73 3.35 -5.49 17.83
C GLU A 73 1.91 -5.36 18.38
N GLY A 74 0.91 -5.19 17.50
CA GLY A 74 -0.49 -4.96 17.89
C GLY A 74 -0.74 -3.57 18.49
N ALA A 75 0.24 -2.67 18.42
CA ALA A 75 0.18 -1.31 18.94
C ALA A 75 -0.36 -0.29 17.91
N TYR A 76 -0.67 -0.74 16.70
CA TYR A 76 -1.26 0.06 15.63
C TYR A 76 -2.39 -0.71 14.95
N ILE A 77 -3.48 0.00 14.63
CA ILE A 77 -4.62 -0.54 13.90
C ILE A 77 -4.57 0.05 12.49
N VAL A 78 -4.34 -0.82 11.50
CA VAL A 78 -4.38 -0.46 10.09
C VAL A 78 -5.75 0.07 9.73
N ASN A 79 -5.80 1.29 9.18
CA ASN A 79 -7.03 1.86 8.69
C ASN A 79 -7.51 1.07 7.45
N ASN A 80 -8.79 0.72 7.44
CA ASN A 80 -9.41 -0.04 6.34
C ASN A 80 -10.53 0.75 5.69
N ASP A 81 -10.41 2.08 5.67
CA ASP A 81 -11.28 2.93 4.88
C ASP A 81 -11.12 2.56 3.40
N LYS A 82 -12.19 1.98 2.85
CA LYS A 82 -12.19 1.42 1.50
C LYS A 82 -11.96 2.48 0.43
N GLU A 83 -12.47 3.70 0.62
CA GLU A 83 -12.33 4.77 -0.36
C GLU A 83 -10.89 5.27 -0.41
N LEU A 84 -10.29 5.50 0.76
CA LEU A 84 -8.87 5.89 0.86
C LEU A 84 -7.94 4.80 0.32
N LEU A 85 -8.20 3.54 0.69
CA LEU A 85 -7.41 2.40 0.22
C LEU A 85 -7.53 2.24 -1.30
N GLU A 86 -8.73 2.35 -1.86
CA GLU A 86 -8.95 2.26 -3.30
C GLU A 86 -8.23 3.41 -4.04
N ASN A 87 -8.31 4.63 -3.52
CA ASN A 87 -7.63 5.78 -4.12
C ASN A 87 -6.11 5.63 -4.09
N ALA A 88 -5.54 5.20 -2.96
CA ALA A 88 -4.11 4.95 -2.81
C ALA A 88 -3.61 3.88 -3.80
N VAL A 89 -4.34 2.76 -3.93
CA VAL A 89 -4.01 1.71 -4.92
C VAL A 89 -4.01 2.25 -6.35
N LYS A 90 -5.01 3.06 -6.74
CA LYS A 90 -5.06 3.67 -8.08
C LYS A 90 -3.82 4.50 -8.38
N ARG A 91 -3.41 5.36 -7.45
CA ARG A 91 -2.25 6.23 -7.63
C ARG A 91 -0.93 5.45 -7.67
N LEU A 92 -0.80 4.40 -6.85
CA LEU A 92 0.36 3.51 -6.91
C LEU A 92 0.44 2.76 -8.25
N LEU A 93 -0.70 2.33 -8.81
CA LEU A 93 -0.75 1.72 -10.13
C LEU A 93 -0.42 2.71 -11.25
N GLU A 94 -0.85 3.95 -11.14
CA GLU A 94 -0.45 5.03 -12.05
C GLU A 94 1.07 5.22 -12.03
N LEU A 95 1.66 5.35 -10.84
CA LEU A 95 3.11 5.43 -10.67
C LEU A 95 3.84 4.26 -11.34
N SER A 96 3.35 3.03 -11.11
CA SER A 96 3.91 1.81 -11.72
C SER A 96 3.88 1.85 -13.26
N ARG A 97 2.81 2.38 -13.87
CA ARG A 97 2.72 2.55 -15.32
C ARG A 97 3.70 3.60 -15.85
N ILE A 98 3.85 4.71 -15.14
CA ILE A 98 4.83 5.75 -15.50
C ILE A 98 6.24 5.14 -15.56
N PHE A 99 6.62 4.38 -14.53
CA PHE A 99 7.94 3.74 -14.51
C PHE A 99 8.09 2.61 -15.56
N SER A 100 7.05 1.83 -15.80
CA SER A 100 7.05 0.76 -16.82
C SER A 100 7.19 1.29 -18.25
N THR A 101 6.59 2.46 -18.54
CA THR A 101 6.69 3.10 -19.87
C THR A 101 8.04 3.80 -20.06
N SER A 102 8.59 4.40 -19.00
CA SER A 102 9.92 5.03 -19.06
C SER A 102 11.08 4.02 -19.27
N SER A 103 10.89 2.76 -18.87
CA SER A 103 11.90 1.69 -19.03
C SER A 103 11.91 1.06 -20.42
N THR A 104 11.00 1.45 -21.33
CA THR A 104 11.02 1.01 -22.73
C THR A 104 11.72 2.01 -23.68
N GLN A 105 12.19 3.15 -23.15
CA GLN A 105 12.78 4.24 -23.95
C GLN A 105 14.29 4.47 -23.69
N ASN A 106 14.94 3.61 -22.89
CA ASN A 106 16.40 3.62 -22.66
C ASN A 106 17.05 2.35 -23.18
#